data_AF-A0A3N9P106-F1
#
_entry.id   AF-A0A3N9P106-F1
#
_cell.length_a   1.000
_cell.length_b   1.000
_cell.length_c   1.000
_cell.angle_alpha   90.00
_cell.angle_beta   90.00
_cell.angle_gamma   90.00
#
_symmetry.space_group_name_H-M   'P 1'
#
loop_
_entity.id
_entity.type
_entity.pdbx_description
1 polymer ?
#
loop_
_entity_poly.entity_id
_entity_poly.type
_entity_poly.pdbx_seq_one_letter_code
_entity_poly.pdbx_strand_id
1 'polypeptide(L)'
;MHASIQPVYTWSRDCIFSGKSQKAILLIEWRGAAQPITGRKKSHTVAARDIELQIWLEPHVSLTGLHGCRKADSGDRALLLPLGTIRAGQTKYIALDFDLEPRAAGRYEMLWLQWRYRQKTGERGRELPVQKLTLEYSRHTGCMDEVCSFYVEKHRELLMVEESIAEALSLSADGRQTEAREKLRRHADKLLLLAVRSGDTALMREAESLYMQSERKTSPCLEENSPSQYANG
;
A
#
# COMPACT_ATOMS: atom_id res chain seq x y z
N MET A 1 20.77 19.63 -11.04
CA MET A 1 20.77 18.86 -9.77
C MET A 1 19.81 17.69 -9.94
N HIS A 2 20.25 16.44 -9.81
CA HIS A 2 19.34 15.29 -9.87
C HIS A 2 18.64 15.09 -8.52
N ALA A 3 17.32 14.88 -8.53
CA ALA A 3 16.55 14.58 -7.32
C ALA A 3 16.98 13.23 -6.73
N SER A 4 17.04 13.13 -5.40
CA SER A 4 17.42 11.87 -4.71
C SER A 4 16.33 10.81 -4.75
N ILE A 5 15.10 11.21 -5.03
CA ILE A 5 13.94 10.33 -5.19
C ILE A 5 13.31 10.59 -6.55
N GLN A 6 12.82 9.54 -7.18
CA GLN A 6 12.12 9.59 -8.47
C GLN A 6 10.77 8.90 -8.29
N PRO A 7 9.68 9.67 -8.10
CA PRO A 7 8.35 9.11 -7.96
C PRO A 7 7.71 8.83 -9.32
N VAL A 8 6.93 7.76 -9.39
CA VAL A 8 6.12 7.34 -10.54
C VAL A 8 4.70 7.05 -10.03
N TYR A 9 3.71 7.49 -10.80
CA TYR A 9 2.30 7.38 -10.45
C TYR A 9 1.57 6.57 -11.51
N THR A 10 0.86 5.54 -11.07
CA THR A 10 0.12 4.67 -11.98
C THR A 10 -1.30 4.50 -11.46
N TRP A 11 -2.28 4.93 -12.24
CA TRP A 11 -3.68 4.66 -11.95
C TRP A 11 -4.03 3.23 -12.31
N SER A 12 -5.00 2.65 -11.61
CA SER A 12 -5.57 1.35 -11.93
C SER A 12 -6.23 1.29 -13.31
N ARG A 13 -6.67 2.44 -13.84
CA ARG A 13 -7.40 2.56 -15.09
C ARG A 13 -7.03 3.86 -15.78
N ASP A 14 -7.05 3.86 -17.11
CA ASP A 14 -6.76 5.05 -17.91
C ASP A 14 -8.00 5.96 -18.05
N CYS A 15 -9.20 5.37 -18.10
CA CYS A 15 -10.48 6.08 -18.06
C CYS A 15 -11.43 5.53 -16.98
N ILE A 16 -12.39 6.34 -16.58
CA ILE A 16 -13.47 5.96 -15.66
C ILE A 16 -14.83 6.33 -16.24
N PHE A 17 -15.83 5.49 -16.01
CA PHE A 17 -17.16 5.72 -16.55
C PHE A 17 -17.90 6.84 -15.80
N SER A 18 -18.46 7.78 -16.56
CA SER A 18 -18.97 9.04 -16.04
C SER A 18 -20.35 8.94 -15.36
N GLY A 19 -21.12 7.89 -15.65
CA GLY A 19 -22.54 7.80 -15.27
C GLY A 19 -22.83 7.26 -13.87
N LYS A 20 -21.82 6.82 -13.10
CA LYS A 20 -21.99 6.35 -11.71
C LYS A 20 -20.69 6.52 -10.94
N SER A 21 -20.75 6.41 -9.61
CA SER A 21 -19.55 6.44 -8.77
C SER A 21 -18.61 5.30 -9.14
N GLN A 22 -17.31 5.58 -9.15
CA GLN A 22 -16.28 4.64 -9.53
C GLN A 22 -15.24 4.49 -8.43
N LYS A 23 -14.56 3.35 -8.43
CA LYS A 23 -13.37 3.15 -7.62
C LYS A 23 -12.14 3.28 -8.49
N ALA A 24 -11.10 3.90 -7.94
CA ALA A 24 -9.79 3.98 -8.56
C ALA A 24 -8.70 3.73 -7.54
N ILE A 25 -7.61 3.12 -7.97
CA ILE A 25 -6.43 2.90 -7.15
C ILE A 25 -5.28 3.70 -7.77
N LEU A 26 -4.57 4.44 -6.96
CA LEU A 26 -3.31 5.06 -7.33
C LEU A 26 -2.15 4.29 -6.70
N LEU A 27 -1.33 3.66 -7.52
CA LEU A 27 -0.03 3.14 -7.09
C LEU A 27 1.02 4.25 -7.19
N ILE A 28 1.73 4.49 -6.10
CA ILE A 28 2.84 5.42 -6.03
C ILE A 28 4.11 4.62 -5.77
N GLU A 29 4.99 4.58 -6.76
CA GLU A 29 6.32 3.99 -6.68
C GLU A 29 7.34 5.11 -6.51
N TRP A 30 8.35 4.94 -5.65
CA TRP A 30 9.50 5.83 -5.65
C TRP A 30 10.81 5.07 -5.47
N ARG A 31 11.82 5.51 -6.22
CA ARG A 31 13.15 4.91 -6.21
C ARG A 31 14.19 5.87 -5.65
N GLY A 32 15.06 5.37 -4.79
CA GLY A 32 16.25 6.10 -4.35
C GLY A 32 17.28 6.17 -5.48
N ALA A 33 17.66 7.38 -5.89
CA ALA A 33 18.61 7.57 -6.98
C ALA A 33 19.93 6.85 -6.68
N ALA A 34 20.38 6.01 -7.61
CA ALA A 34 21.70 5.41 -7.55
C ALA A 34 22.73 6.51 -7.89
N GLN A 35 23.61 6.86 -6.96
CA GLN A 35 24.72 7.73 -7.29
C GLN A 35 25.68 6.98 -8.23
N PRO A 36 26.19 7.61 -9.30
CA PRO A 36 27.24 7.01 -10.11
C PRO A 36 28.49 6.87 -9.24
N ILE A 37 28.80 5.63 -8.84
CA ILE A 37 29.94 5.33 -7.99
C ILE A 37 31.20 5.41 -8.86
N THR A 38 31.93 6.53 -8.79
CA THR A 38 33.34 6.56 -9.20
C THR A 38 34.15 5.78 -8.17
N GLY A 39 34.31 4.48 -8.40
CA GLY A 39 35.32 3.63 -7.80
C GLY A 39 35.39 3.60 -6.26
N ARG A 40 34.52 2.83 -5.59
CA ARG A 40 34.81 1.92 -4.46
C ARG A 40 33.52 1.44 -3.79
N LYS A 41 33.51 0.13 -3.47
CA LYS A 41 32.58 -0.68 -2.62
C LYS A 41 31.08 -0.31 -2.69
N LYS A 42 30.25 -1.27 -3.11
CA LYS A 42 28.77 -1.27 -3.02
C LYS A 42 28.34 -0.75 -1.64
N SER A 43 28.06 0.54 -1.55
CA SER A 43 27.73 1.20 -0.30
C SER A 43 26.22 1.28 -0.20
N HIS A 44 25.67 0.77 0.90
CA HIS A 44 24.27 0.91 1.30
C HIS A 44 23.97 2.37 1.71
N THR A 45 24.31 3.33 0.85
CA THR A 45 24.10 4.75 1.13
C THR A 45 22.61 5.05 1.20
N VAL A 46 22.23 5.82 2.21
CA VAL A 46 20.89 6.38 2.31
C VAL A 46 20.76 7.46 1.23
N ALA A 47 19.79 7.31 0.33
CA ALA A 47 19.55 8.26 -0.76
C ALA A 47 18.72 9.45 -0.28
N ALA A 48 17.70 9.18 0.55
CA ALA A 48 16.88 10.20 1.18
C ALA A 48 16.37 9.74 2.56
N ARG A 49 16.17 10.70 3.45
CA ARG A 49 15.67 10.56 4.81
C ARG A 49 14.46 11.46 5.01
N ASP A 50 13.71 11.19 6.07
CA ASP A 50 12.55 11.99 6.49
C ASP A 50 11.63 12.30 5.32
N ILE A 51 11.36 11.28 4.50
CA ILE A 51 10.54 11.40 3.30
C ILE A 51 9.09 11.56 3.75
N GLU A 52 8.46 12.61 3.26
CA GLU A 52 7.07 12.92 3.47
C GLU A 52 6.40 13.17 2.13
N LEU A 53 5.16 12.72 2.01
CA LEU A 53 4.29 13.02 0.89
C LEU A 53 3.06 13.76 1.39
N GLN A 54 2.86 14.98 0.87
CA GLN A 54 1.65 15.75 1.09
C GLN A 54 0.71 15.56 -0.09
N ILE A 55 -0.57 15.31 0.21
CA ILE A 55 -1.61 15.07 -0.78
C ILE A 55 -2.80 15.99 -0.51
N TRP A 56 -3.22 16.73 -1.53
CA TRP A 56 -4.46 17.50 -1.52
C TRP A 56 -5.45 16.83 -2.48
N LEU A 57 -6.62 16.46 -1.96
CA LEU A 57 -7.67 15.83 -2.75
C LEU A 57 -8.64 16.88 -3.29
N GLU A 58 -9.11 16.67 -4.50
CA GLU A 58 -10.22 17.45 -5.06
C GLU A 58 -11.54 17.08 -4.36
N PRO A 59 -12.53 18.00 -4.29
CA PRO A 59 -13.76 17.79 -3.51
C PRO A 59 -14.60 16.56 -3.90
N HIS A 60 -14.44 16.07 -5.12
CA HIS A 60 -15.18 14.93 -5.68
C HIS A 60 -14.42 13.59 -5.55
N VAL A 61 -13.31 13.60 -4.81
CA VAL A 61 -12.41 12.45 -4.61
C VAL A 61 -12.34 12.15 -3.13
N SER A 62 -12.75 10.95 -2.74
CA SER A 62 -12.70 10.48 -1.35
C SER A 62 -11.67 9.37 -1.20
N LEU A 63 -10.72 9.51 -0.29
CA LEU A 63 -9.79 8.42 0.06
C LEU A 63 -10.52 7.39 0.93
N THR A 64 -10.50 6.13 0.50
CA THR A 64 -11.17 5.01 1.19
C THR A 64 -10.19 3.96 1.72
N GLY A 65 -8.96 3.91 1.19
CA GLY A 65 -7.93 2.97 1.62
C GLY A 65 -6.54 3.54 1.46
N LEU A 66 -5.65 3.17 2.39
CA LEU A 66 -4.25 3.58 2.43
C LEU A 66 -3.41 2.34 2.76
N HIS A 67 -2.59 1.90 1.81
CA HIS A 67 -1.82 0.67 1.95
C HIS A 67 -0.33 0.92 1.84
N GLY A 68 0.44 0.26 2.70
CA GLY A 68 1.91 0.39 2.76
C GLY A 68 2.42 1.63 3.51
N CYS A 69 1.53 2.46 4.06
CA CYS A 69 1.88 3.56 4.94
C CYS A 69 0.73 3.93 5.88
N ARG A 70 1.00 4.87 6.78
CA ARG A 70 0.01 5.41 7.71
C ARG A 70 -0.07 6.92 7.53
N LYS A 71 -1.27 7.46 7.70
CA LYS A 71 -1.49 8.90 7.73
C LYS A 71 -0.97 9.45 9.05
N ALA A 72 -0.26 10.57 9.01
CA ALA A 72 0.05 11.34 10.20
C ALA A 72 -1.15 12.22 10.58
N ASP A 73 -1.41 12.36 11.88
CA ASP A 73 -2.40 13.31 12.38
C ASP A 73 -1.94 14.73 12.04
N SER A 74 -2.59 15.26 11.01
CA SER A 74 -2.38 16.58 10.45
C SER A 74 -3.68 17.34 10.68
N GLY A 75 -3.60 18.48 11.37
CA GLY A 75 -4.73 19.41 11.52
C GLY A 75 -5.02 20.20 10.23
N ASP A 76 -4.28 19.94 9.16
CA ASP A 76 -4.42 20.61 7.86
C ASP A 76 -5.36 19.84 6.93
N ARG A 77 -5.87 20.54 5.91
CA ARG A 77 -6.73 19.97 4.85
C ARG A 77 -5.99 18.94 3.99
N ALA A 78 -4.65 18.94 4.03
CA ALA A 78 -3.78 18.02 3.33
C ALA A 78 -3.56 16.71 4.10
N LEU A 79 -3.53 15.59 3.38
CA LEU A 79 -3.06 14.32 3.91
C LEU A 79 -1.54 14.33 3.96
N LEU A 80 -0.96 14.07 5.13
CA LEU A 80 0.48 13.94 5.31
C LEU A 80 0.85 12.48 5.54
N LEU A 81 1.69 11.94 4.65
CA LEU A 81 2.16 10.56 4.71
C LEU A 81 3.66 10.52 5.01
N PRO A 82 4.08 10.17 6.24
CA PRO A 82 5.48 9.90 6.54
C PRO A 82 5.92 8.56 5.93
N LEU A 83 6.90 8.59 5.03
CA LEU A 83 7.40 7.44 4.26
C LEU A 83 8.81 7.00 4.67
N GLY A 84 9.40 7.70 5.65
CA GLY A 84 10.64 7.32 6.31
C GLY A 84 11.89 7.54 5.45
N THR A 85 12.75 6.53 5.34
CA THR A 85 14.02 6.64 4.60
C THR A 85 14.07 5.66 3.42
N ILE A 86 14.87 5.98 2.40
CA ILE A 86 15.11 5.09 1.26
C ILE A 86 16.60 4.99 0.94
N ARG A 87 17.07 3.77 0.65
CA ARG A 87 18.45 3.51 0.25
C ARG A 87 18.63 3.70 -1.26
N ALA A 88 19.85 3.95 -1.70
CA ALA A 88 20.18 4.02 -3.12
C ALA A 88 19.82 2.70 -3.83
N GLY A 89 19.12 2.78 -4.96
CA GLY A 89 18.65 1.64 -5.73
C GLY A 89 17.44 0.91 -5.14
N GLN A 90 17.02 1.24 -3.91
CA GLN A 90 15.80 0.68 -3.33
C GLN A 90 14.58 1.33 -3.99
N THR A 91 13.55 0.51 -4.18
CA THR A 91 12.23 0.96 -4.64
C THR A 91 11.21 0.66 -3.53
N LYS A 92 10.28 1.58 -3.31
CA LYS A 92 9.17 1.44 -2.35
C LYS A 92 7.86 1.79 -3.04
N TYR A 93 6.77 1.30 -2.45
CA TYR A 93 5.42 1.42 -2.98
C TYR A 93 4.44 1.80 -1.87
N ILE A 94 3.42 2.57 -2.23
CA ILE A 94 2.17 2.72 -1.49
C ILE A 94 1.01 2.67 -2.47
N ALA A 95 -0.16 2.26 -2.01
CA ALA A 95 -1.38 2.30 -2.80
C ALA A 95 -2.46 3.11 -2.06
N LEU A 96 -3.17 3.94 -2.82
CA LEU A 96 -4.27 4.76 -2.34
C LEU A 96 -5.53 4.34 -3.07
N ASP A 97 -6.55 3.95 -2.31
CA ASP A 97 -7.87 3.61 -2.86
C ASP A 97 -8.79 4.82 -2.74
N PHE A 98 -9.50 5.11 -3.82
CA PHE A 98 -10.41 6.24 -3.92
C PHE A 98 -11.80 5.81 -4.36
N ASP A 99 -12.81 6.46 -3.77
CA ASP A 99 -14.15 6.56 -4.32
C ASP A 99 -14.27 7.91 -5.04
N LEU A 100 -14.76 7.85 -6.28
CA LEU A 100 -14.88 8.98 -7.20
C LEU A 100 -16.34 9.24 -7.51
N GLU A 101 -16.79 10.48 -7.30
CA GLU A 101 -18.17 10.88 -7.61
C GLU A 101 -18.45 10.90 -9.11
N PRO A 102 -19.69 10.63 -9.56
CA PRO A 102 -20.06 10.75 -10.97
C PRO A 102 -19.85 12.18 -11.46
N ARG A 103 -19.31 12.33 -12.68
CA ARG A 103 -19.11 13.62 -13.33
C ARG A 103 -19.49 13.58 -14.80
N ALA A 104 -19.56 14.74 -15.44
CA ALA A 104 -19.65 14.79 -16.89
C ALA A 104 -18.39 14.17 -17.53
N ALA A 105 -18.48 13.81 -18.82
CA ALA A 105 -17.29 13.34 -19.53
C ALA A 105 -16.27 14.48 -19.68
N GLY A 106 -14.99 14.17 -19.51
CA GLY A 106 -13.90 15.13 -19.54
C GLY A 106 -12.74 14.73 -18.65
N ARG A 107 -11.63 15.45 -18.76
CA ARG A 107 -10.44 15.23 -17.93
C ARG A 107 -10.49 16.12 -16.70
N TYR A 108 -10.44 15.50 -15.51
CA TYR A 108 -10.54 16.20 -14.24
C TYR A 108 -9.27 15.99 -13.41
N GLU A 109 -8.97 16.98 -12.57
CA GLU A 109 -7.95 16.87 -11.54
C GLU A 109 -8.46 15.98 -10.43
N MET A 110 -7.62 15.06 -9.96
CA MET A 110 -7.99 14.16 -8.86
C MET A 110 -7.35 14.62 -7.57
N LEU A 111 -6.05 14.92 -7.64
CA LEU A 111 -5.25 15.29 -6.49
C LEU A 111 -3.96 16.00 -6.89
N TRP A 112 -3.38 16.69 -5.92
CA TRP A 112 -2.04 17.27 -6.01
C TRP A 112 -1.11 16.61 -4.99
N LEU A 113 0.16 16.50 -5.36
CA LEU A 113 1.18 15.79 -4.59
C LEU A 113 2.42 16.67 -4.44
N GLN A 114 2.97 16.73 -3.23
CA GLN A 114 4.26 17.36 -2.98
C GLN A 114 5.13 16.47 -2.11
N TRP A 115 6.33 16.17 -2.60
CA TRP A 115 7.32 15.40 -1.85
C TRP A 115 8.26 16.30 -1.10
N ARG A 116 8.58 15.91 0.13
CA ARG A 116 9.58 16.56 0.98
C ARG A 116 10.54 15.50 1.50
N TYR A 117 11.84 15.78 1.52
CA TYR A 117 12.84 14.85 2.02
C TYR A 117 14.16 15.56 2.37
N ARG A 118 15.06 14.88 3.09
CA ARG A 118 16.44 15.33 3.33
C ARG A 118 17.43 14.37 2.68
N GLN A 119 18.52 14.87 2.09
CA GLN A 119 19.53 14.01 1.46
C GLN A 119 20.56 13.51 2.49
N LYS A 120 21.05 14.38 3.38
CA LYS A 120 21.91 14.01 4.52
C LYS A 120 21.34 14.49 5.85
N THR A 121 21.81 13.90 6.93
CA THR A 121 21.49 14.34 8.30
C THR A 121 21.93 15.79 8.48
N GLY A 122 21.03 16.65 8.97
CA GLY A 122 21.31 18.07 9.21
C GLY A 122 21.19 18.99 7.98
N GLU A 123 20.93 18.46 6.79
CA GLU A 123 20.66 19.29 5.61
C GLU A 123 19.23 19.85 5.63
N ARG A 124 19.06 21.01 4.99
CA ARG A 124 17.74 21.62 4.76
C ARG A 124 16.86 20.66 3.95
N GLY A 125 15.59 20.57 4.32
CA GLY A 125 14.59 19.82 3.55
C GLY A 125 14.53 20.29 2.10
N ARG A 126 14.47 19.34 1.19
CA ARG A 126 14.22 19.54 -0.23
C ARG A 126 12.78 19.21 -0.52
N GLU A 127 12.21 19.96 -1.45
CA GLU A 127 10.86 19.75 -1.93
C GLU A 127 10.93 19.49 -3.43
N LEU A 128 10.16 18.51 -3.90
CA LEU A 128 9.94 18.34 -5.32
C LEU A 128 8.85 19.30 -5.79
N PRO A 129 8.82 19.67 -7.09
CA PRO A 129 7.71 20.41 -7.66
C PRO A 129 6.38 19.72 -7.38
N VAL A 130 5.35 20.52 -7.13
CA VAL A 130 3.99 20.00 -6.96
C VAL A 130 3.55 19.30 -8.26
N GLN A 131 3.04 18.09 -8.13
CA GLN A 131 2.55 17.29 -9.25
C GLN A 131 1.04 17.15 -9.16
N LYS A 132 0.38 17.40 -10.29
CA LYS A 132 -1.06 17.31 -10.45
C LYS A 132 -1.40 16.04 -11.21
N LEU A 133 -2.22 15.20 -10.60
CA LEU A 133 -2.72 13.98 -11.23
C LEU A 133 -4.16 14.16 -11.69
N THR A 134 -4.47 13.61 -12.85
CA THR A 134 -5.77 13.73 -13.52
C THR A 134 -6.28 12.37 -13.95
N LEU A 135 -7.60 12.20 -14.04
CA LEU A 135 -8.25 11.06 -14.68
C LEU A 135 -9.26 11.53 -15.73
N GLU A 136 -9.49 10.70 -16.74
CA GLU A 136 -10.47 10.94 -17.79
C GLU A 136 -11.80 10.25 -17.48
N TYR A 137 -12.88 11.03 -17.43
CA TYR A 137 -14.24 10.53 -17.35
C TYR A 137 -14.79 10.36 -18.75
N SER A 138 -15.28 9.16 -19.06
CA SER A 138 -15.83 8.82 -20.37
C SER A 138 -17.25 8.25 -20.26
N ARG A 139 -18.06 8.49 -21.29
CA ARG A 139 -19.37 7.84 -21.45
C ARG A 139 -19.28 6.49 -22.15
N HIS A 140 -18.09 6.12 -22.62
CA HIS A 140 -17.89 4.82 -23.26
C HIS A 140 -18.05 3.71 -22.22
N THR A 141 -19.02 2.81 -22.42
CA THR A 141 -19.31 1.72 -21.49
C THR A 141 -18.16 0.72 -21.37
N GLY A 142 -17.28 0.64 -22.36
CA GLY A 142 -16.04 -0.13 -22.26
C GLY A 142 -15.12 0.31 -21.10
N CYS A 143 -15.20 1.56 -20.62
CA CYS A 143 -14.48 1.98 -19.40
C CYS A 143 -15.07 1.35 -18.12
N MET A 144 -16.26 0.74 -18.18
CA MET A 144 -16.84 -0.01 -17.06
C MET A 144 -16.21 -1.40 -16.93
N ASP A 145 -16.00 -2.05 -18.09
CA ASP A 145 -15.45 -3.40 -18.19
C ASP A 145 -13.92 -3.43 -18.23
N GLU A 146 -13.30 -2.25 -18.29
CA GLU A 146 -11.84 -2.13 -18.30
C GLU A 146 -11.25 -2.75 -17.03
N VAL A 147 -10.46 -3.79 -17.24
CA VAL A 147 -9.80 -4.54 -16.18
C VAL A 147 -8.75 -3.63 -15.53
N CYS A 148 -8.71 -3.64 -14.20
CA CYS A 148 -7.67 -2.95 -13.45
C CYS A 148 -6.28 -3.33 -14.00
N SER A 149 -5.39 -2.34 -14.09
CA SER A 149 -3.98 -2.57 -14.42
C SER A 149 -3.42 -3.63 -13.50
N PHE A 150 -3.00 -4.75 -14.08
CA PHE A 150 -2.45 -5.88 -13.33
C PHE A 150 -1.27 -5.44 -12.46
N TYR A 151 -0.44 -4.50 -12.95
CA TYR A 151 0.67 -3.95 -12.19
C TYR A 151 0.22 -3.28 -10.89
N VAL A 152 -0.87 -2.50 -10.94
CA VAL A 152 -1.44 -1.81 -9.79
C VAL A 152 -2.09 -2.79 -8.84
N GLU A 153 -2.92 -3.70 -9.36
CA GLU A 153 -3.59 -4.74 -8.56
C GLU A 153 -2.57 -5.59 -7.79
N LYS A 154 -1.54 -6.08 -8.48
CA LYS A 154 -0.45 -6.85 -7.89
C LYS A 154 0.19 -6.15 -6.68
N HIS A 155 0.62 -4.91 -6.86
CA HIS A 155 1.35 -4.21 -5.79
C HIS A 155 0.41 -3.83 -4.65
N ARG A 156 -0.85 -3.49 -4.94
CA ARG A 156 -1.86 -3.25 -3.91
C ARG A 156 -2.05 -4.49 -3.01
N GLU A 157 -2.25 -5.67 -3.59
CA GLU A 157 -2.45 -6.88 -2.79
C GLU A 157 -1.21 -7.24 -1.96
N LEU A 158 -0.01 -7.09 -2.52
CA LEU A 158 1.23 -7.27 -1.76
C LEU A 158 1.33 -6.32 -0.55
N LEU A 159 0.92 -5.07 -0.71
CA LEU A 159 0.92 -4.09 0.37
C LEU A 159 -0.11 -4.41 1.47
N MET A 160 -1.19 -5.10 1.14
CA MET A 160 -2.25 -5.47 2.08
C MET A 160 -1.93 -6.71 2.93
N VAL A 161 -0.82 -7.42 2.66
CA VAL A 161 -0.46 -8.67 3.36
C VAL A 161 -0.33 -8.44 4.87
N GLU A 162 0.45 -7.43 5.28
CA GLU A 162 0.65 -7.11 6.70
C GLU A 162 -0.64 -6.69 7.39
N GLU A 163 -1.48 -5.90 6.71
CA GLU A 163 -2.79 -5.48 7.22
C GLU A 163 -3.71 -6.68 7.42
N SER A 164 -3.74 -7.61 6.47
CA SER A 164 -4.56 -8.83 6.57
C SER A 164 -4.12 -9.74 7.71
N ILE A 165 -2.82 -9.83 7.97
CA ILE A 165 -2.27 -10.55 9.12
C ILE A 165 -2.70 -9.86 10.41
N ALA A 166 -2.56 -8.54 10.51
CA ALA A 166 -2.95 -7.79 11.70
C ALA A 166 -4.46 -7.92 12.00
N GLU A 167 -5.31 -7.83 10.98
CA GLU A 167 -6.75 -8.01 11.12
C GLU A 167 -7.12 -9.44 11.51
N ALA A 168 -6.45 -10.45 10.95
CA ALA A 168 -6.65 -11.84 11.36
C ALA A 168 -6.25 -12.07 12.82
N LEU A 169 -5.13 -11.49 13.26
CA LEU A 169 -4.72 -11.54 14.67
C LEU A 169 -5.74 -10.89 15.60
N SER A 170 -6.33 -9.76 15.19
CA SER A 170 -7.42 -9.11 15.95
C SER A 170 -8.65 -10.02 16.05
N LEU A 171 -9.09 -10.61 14.94
CA LEU A 171 -10.22 -11.56 14.94
C LEU A 171 -9.96 -12.78 15.83
N SER A 172 -8.73 -13.30 15.79
CA SER A 172 -8.30 -14.39 16.67
C SER A 172 -8.33 -13.99 18.14
N ALA A 173 -7.91 -12.77 18.48
CA ALA A 173 -7.96 -12.24 19.84
C ALA A 173 -9.41 -12.10 20.34
N ASP A 174 -10.35 -11.76 19.45
CA ASP A 174 -11.79 -11.69 19.71
C ASP A 174 -12.47 -13.08 19.76
N GLY A 175 -11.71 -14.18 19.68
CA GLY A 175 -12.23 -15.55 19.70
C GLY A 175 -12.81 -16.03 18.36
N ARG A 176 -12.79 -15.20 17.32
CA ARG A 176 -13.33 -15.49 15.97
C ARG A 176 -12.29 -16.20 15.10
N GLN A 177 -11.81 -17.35 15.57
CA GLN A 177 -10.70 -18.09 14.94
C GLN A 177 -11.01 -18.54 13.51
N THR A 178 -12.24 -19.00 13.24
CA THR A 178 -12.65 -19.43 11.90
C THR A 178 -12.56 -18.28 10.90
N GLU A 179 -13.05 -17.11 11.27
CA GLU A 179 -13.03 -15.92 10.42
C GLU A 179 -11.60 -15.39 10.19
N ALA A 180 -10.75 -15.42 11.21
CA ALA A 180 -9.34 -15.10 11.07
C ALA A 180 -8.65 -15.98 10.02
N ARG A 181 -8.89 -17.30 10.07
CA ARG A 181 -8.33 -18.25 9.10
C ARG A 181 -8.89 -18.03 7.70
N GLU A 182 -10.20 -17.85 7.58
CA GLU A 182 -10.83 -17.56 6.28
C GLU A 182 -10.29 -16.27 5.65
N LYS A 183 -10.04 -15.24 6.46
CA LYS A 183 -9.46 -13.97 5.99
C LYS A 183 -8.09 -14.17 5.35
N LEU A 184 -7.21 -14.89 6.04
CA LEU A 184 -5.87 -15.22 5.52
C LEU A 184 -5.94 -16.10 4.27
N ARG A 185 -6.82 -17.12 4.27
CA ARG A 185 -6.99 -18.03 3.12
C ARG A 185 -7.52 -17.30 1.88
N ARG A 186 -8.55 -16.46 2.02
CA ARG A 186 -9.09 -15.69 0.89
C ARG A 186 -8.07 -14.73 0.30
N HIS A 187 -7.21 -14.14 1.13
CA HIS A 187 -6.13 -13.29 0.61
C HIS A 187 -5.03 -14.15 -0.06
N ALA A 188 -4.66 -15.30 0.53
CA ALA A 188 -3.74 -16.24 -0.09
C ALA A 188 -4.23 -16.73 -1.47
N ASP A 189 -5.52 -17.07 -1.59
CA ASP A 189 -6.18 -17.43 -2.86
C ASP A 189 -6.01 -16.31 -3.90
N LYS A 190 -6.25 -15.06 -3.50
CA LYS A 190 -6.12 -13.90 -4.41
C LYS A 190 -4.68 -13.70 -4.88
N LEU A 191 -3.70 -13.79 -3.97
CA LEU A 191 -2.28 -13.70 -4.34
C LEU A 191 -1.87 -14.86 -5.26
N LEU A 192 -2.37 -16.07 -5.01
CA LEU A 192 -2.10 -17.23 -5.86
C LEU A 192 -2.66 -17.05 -7.27
N LEU A 193 -3.88 -16.54 -7.42
CA LEU A 193 -4.46 -16.23 -8.73
C LEU A 193 -3.63 -15.20 -9.49
N LEU A 194 -3.16 -14.15 -8.81
CA LEU A 194 -2.26 -13.15 -9.40
C LEU A 194 -0.89 -13.76 -9.78
N ALA A 195 -0.35 -14.67 -8.95
CA ALA A 195 0.89 -15.38 -9.20
C ALA A 195 0.79 -16.23 -10.47
N VAL A 196 -0.28 -17.03 -10.60
CA VAL A 196 -0.53 -17.88 -11.78
C VAL A 196 -0.63 -17.03 -13.06
N ARG A 197 -1.30 -15.88 -13.00
CA ARG A 197 -1.45 -14.97 -14.16
C ARG A 197 -0.15 -14.32 -14.61
N SER A 198 0.82 -14.12 -13.71
CA SER A 198 2.06 -13.37 -13.98
C SER A 198 3.34 -14.18 -13.98
N GLY A 199 3.31 -15.40 -13.44
CA GLY A 199 4.52 -16.19 -13.16
C GLY A 199 5.40 -15.59 -12.06
N ASP A 200 4.89 -14.64 -11.25
CA ASP A 200 5.70 -13.98 -10.22
C ASP A 200 5.85 -14.84 -8.95
N THR A 201 7.08 -15.31 -8.72
CA THR A 201 7.45 -16.10 -7.53
C THR A 201 7.32 -15.35 -6.20
N ALA A 202 7.33 -14.02 -6.20
CA ALA A 202 7.13 -13.24 -4.98
C ALA A 202 5.68 -13.37 -4.49
N LEU A 203 4.70 -13.28 -5.40
CA LEU A 203 3.29 -13.48 -5.08
C LEU A 203 3.02 -14.90 -4.58
N MET A 204 3.65 -15.90 -5.22
CA MET A 204 3.53 -17.30 -4.80
C MET A 204 4.04 -17.52 -3.38
N ARG A 205 5.21 -16.96 -3.04
CA ARG A 205 5.80 -17.05 -1.70
C ARG A 205 4.94 -16.38 -0.63
N GLU A 206 4.37 -15.21 -0.94
CA GLU A 206 3.46 -14.52 0.00
C GLU A 206 2.15 -15.30 0.19
N ALA A 207 1.59 -15.89 -0.88
CA ALA A 207 0.41 -16.75 -0.77
C ALA A 207 0.68 -17.97 0.13
N GLU A 208 1.81 -18.67 -0.08
CA GLU A 208 2.23 -19.80 0.76
C GLU A 208 2.41 -19.38 2.23
N SER A 209 3.03 -18.22 2.47
CA SER A 209 3.18 -17.66 3.81
C SER A 209 1.83 -17.45 4.51
N LEU A 210 0.84 -16.89 3.80
CA LEU A 210 -0.51 -16.67 4.35
C LEU A 210 -1.24 -17.99 4.64
N TYR A 211 -1.13 -19.00 3.78
CA TYR A 211 -1.68 -20.34 4.05
C TYR A 211 -1.04 -20.97 5.29
N MET A 212 0.28 -20.88 5.41
CA MET A 212 0.98 -21.41 6.59
C MET A 212 0.52 -20.71 7.87
N GLN A 213 0.25 -19.41 7.81
CA GLN A 213 -0.29 -18.65 8.94
C GLN A 213 -1.75 -19.02 9.25
N SER A 214 -2.58 -19.29 8.25
CA SER A 214 -3.97 -19.69 8.49
C SER A 214 -4.11 -21.04 9.18
N GLU A 215 -3.16 -21.96 8.95
CA GLU A 215 -3.18 -23.30 9.54
C GLU A 215 -2.50 -23.37 10.93
N ARG A 216 -1.84 -22.29 11.38
CA ARG A 216 -1.28 -22.23 12.73
C ARG A 216 -2.41 -22.30 13.75
N LYS A 217 -2.42 -23.38 14.54
CA LYS A 217 -3.25 -23.45 15.74
C LYS A 217 -2.68 -22.47 16.76
N THR A 218 -3.42 -21.42 17.07
CA THR A 218 -3.27 -20.66 18.31
C THR A 218 -3.61 -21.61 19.45
N SER A 219 -2.59 -22.22 20.06
CA SER A 219 -2.76 -22.91 21.34
C SER A 219 -3.25 -21.88 22.35
N PRO A 220 -4.40 -22.07 23.01
CA PRO A 220 -4.70 -21.27 24.18
C PRO A 220 -3.66 -21.62 25.25
N CYS A 221 -2.97 -20.61 25.79
CA CYS A 221 -2.29 -20.76 27.08
C CYS A 221 -3.37 -21.01 28.14
N LEU A 222 -3.74 -22.27 28.32
CA LEU A 222 -4.32 -22.75 29.56
C LEU A 222 -3.14 -23.12 30.45
N GLU A 223 -2.60 -22.12 31.17
CA GLU A 223 -1.86 -22.45 32.39
C GLU A 223 -2.87 -22.90 33.44
N GLU A 224 -2.60 -24.10 33.91
CA GLU A 224 -3.34 -24.88 34.87
C GLU A 224 -3.54 -24.11 36.17
N ASN A 225 -4.76 -24.12 36.70
CA ASN A 225 -4.98 -24.10 38.15
C ASN A 225 -6.20 -24.96 38.46
N SER A 226 -6.02 -26.27 38.36
CA SER A 226 -6.85 -27.24 39.08
C SER A 226 -6.08 -27.67 40.33
N PRO A 227 -6.48 -27.28 41.55
CA PRO A 227 -5.90 -27.86 42.74
C PRO A 227 -6.35 -29.31 42.85
N SER A 228 -5.40 -30.22 42.62
CA SER A 228 -5.55 -31.64 42.86
C SER A 228 -5.80 -31.89 44.34
N GLN A 229 -6.96 -32.49 44.61
CA GLN A 229 -7.23 -33.22 45.84
C GLN A 229 -6.12 -34.25 46.05
N TYR A 230 -5.42 -34.17 47.20
CA TYR A 230 -4.84 -35.34 47.83
C TYR A 230 -5.50 -35.54 49.18
N ALA A 231 -6.00 -36.76 49.32
CA ALA A 231 -6.68 -37.29 50.48
C ALA A 231 -5.70 -37.77 51.56
N ASN A 232 -6.21 -37.74 52.80
CA ASN A 232 -5.96 -38.63 53.93
C ASN A 232 -4.61 -38.62 54.67
N GLY A 233 -4.74 -38.31 55.96
CA GLY A 233 -3.84 -38.60 57.07
C GLY A 233 -4.52 -38.17 58.36
#